data_AF-A0A949KSG6-F1
#
_entry.id   AF-A0A949KSG6-F1
#
_cell.length_a   1.000
_cell.length_b   1.000
_cell.length_c   1.000
_cell.angle_alpha   90.00
_cell.angle_beta   90.00
_cell.angle_gamma   90.00
#
_symmetry.space_group_name_H-M   'P 1'
#
loop_
_entity.id
_entity.type
_entity.pdbx_description
1 polymer ?
#
loop_
_entity_poly.entity_id
_entity_poly.type
_entity_poly.pdbx_seq_one_letter_code
_entity_poly.pdbx_strand_id
1 'polypeptide(L)'
;MRGHITSLKPIRPANAPDPWERQALLKVEGGAKEYHELAYVDGQLALRLLKPLYVEKPCLPCHQSQGYTVGQVRGGLGVIVPMEPLVAHGRKEIRALVLTHVVLWALTMLAILVVGVKLERRIAERDQARREAHTLGGLLPICSHCKKIRNDEGQWEKLESYISQHSEADFSHGLCPDCLSEHYPEIFQKKTPPKAYKKPDRANPVRPNALWGRI
;
A
#
# COMPACT_ATOMS: atom_id res chain seq x y z
N MET A 1 25.54 37.70 -16.24
CA MET A 1 24.50 37.86 -17.27
C MET A 1 25.08 38.67 -18.41
N ARG A 2 24.78 38.34 -19.66
CA ARG A 2 25.20 39.11 -20.83
C ARG A 2 23.97 39.54 -21.60
N GLY A 3 23.79 40.85 -21.78
CA GLY A 3 22.70 41.42 -22.56
C GLY A 3 23.23 42.06 -23.84
N HIS A 4 22.49 41.92 -24.94
CA HIS A 4 22.79 42.61 -26.19
C HIS A 4 21.52 42.88 -27.00
N ILE A 5 21.60 43.87 -27.88
CA ILE A 5 20.50 44.24 -28.78
C ILE A 5 20.70 43.54 -30.11
N THR A 6 19.64 42.94 -30.64
CA THR A 6 19.63 42.21 -31.90
C THR A 6 18.45 42.64 -32.77
N SER A 7 18.58 42.62 -34.09
CA SER A 7 17.51 43.06 -35.00
C SER A 7 17.65 42.46 -36.40
N LEU A 8 16.52 42.16 -37.06
CA LEU A 8 16.51 41.74 -38.46
C LEU A 8 16.99 42.84 -39.43
N LYS A 9 16.93 44.12 -39.05
CA LYS A 9 17.43 45.27 -39.83
C LYS A 9 18.39 46.12 -38.96
N PRO A 10 19.60 45.61 -38.65
CA PRO A 10 20.50 46.30 -37.74
C PRO A 10 21.18 47.49 -38.43
N ILE A 11 21.38 48.61 -37.73
CA ILE A 11 22.22 49.71 -38.22
C ILE A 11 23.70 49.34 -38.04
N ARG A 12 24.03 48.77 -36.88
CA ARG A 12 25.38 48.26 -36.58
C ARG A 12 25.44 46.78 -36.97
N PRO A 13 26.35 46.35 -37.86
CA PRO A 13 26.46 44.94 -38.26
C PRO A 13 26.63 43.96 -37.08
N ALA A 14 27.26 44.40 -35.99
CA ALA A 14 27.42 43.60 -34.77
C ALA A 14 26.10 43.24 -34.05
N ASN A 15 24.97 43.87 -34.41
CA ASN A 15 23.64 43.58 -33.87
C ASN A 15 22.85 42.64 -34.81
N ALA A 16 23.51 42.03 -35.79
CA ALA A 16 22.91 41.01 -36.63
C ALA A 16 22.58 39.77 -35.78
N PRO A 17 21.40 39.17 -35.97
CA PRO A 17 20.95 38.06 -35.15
C PRO A 17 21.69 36.78 -35.50
N ASP A 18 21.98 35.98 -34.48
CA ASP A 18 22.35 34.58 -34.69
C ASP A 18 21.11 33.74 -35.12
N PRO A 19 21.29 32.44 -35.47
CA PRO A 19 20.18 31.61 -35.92
C PRO A 19 19.02 31.49 -34.91
N TRP A 20 19.30 31.49 -33.61
CA TRP A 20 18.30 31.42 -32.55
C TRP A 20 17.58 32.77 -32.41
N GLU A 21 18.34 33.87 -32.37
CA GLU A 21 17.80 35.22 -32.26
C GLU A 21 16.92 35.58 -33.44
N ARG A 22 17.28 35.11 -34.64
CA ARG A 22 16.44 35.31 -35.82
C ARG A 22 15.09 34.63 -35.66
N GLN A 23 15.06 33.39 -35.17
CA GLN A 23 13.81 32.69 -34.90
C GLN A 23 13.00 33.38 -33.81
N ALA A 24 13.66 33.76 -32.72
CA ALA A 24 13.05 34.49 -31.62
C ALA A 24 12.43 35.82 -32.09
N LEU A 25 13.15 36.59 -32.91
CA LEU A 25 12.68 37.85 -33.52
C LEU A 25 11.44 37.63 -34.39
N LEU A 26 11.42 36.60 -35.24
CA LEU A 26 10.25 36.28 -36.07
C LEU A 26 9.03 35.89 -35.21
N LYS A 27 9.24 35.21 -34.07
CA LYS A 27 8.14 34.87 -33.14
C LYS A 27 7.57 36.09 -32.45
N VAL A 28 8.42 37.02 -32.01
CA VAL A 28 7.95 38.25 -31.33
C VAL A 28 7.36 39.27 -32.31
N GLU A 29 7.85 39.35 -33.55
CA GLU A 29 7.20 40.09 -34.64
C GLU A 29 5.82 39.50 -34.97
N GLY A 30 5.66 38.19 -34.84
CA GLY A 30 4.37 37.49 -34.94
C GLY A 30 3.43 37.70 -33.75
N GLY A 31 3.79 38.53 -32.77
CA GLY A 31 2.93 38.90 -31.63
C GLY A 31 3.26 38.25 -30.29
N ALA A 32 4.34 37.45 -30.19
CA ALA A 32 4.77 36.92 -28.90
C ALA A 32 5.33 38.02 -27.97
N LYS A 33 4.96 37.98 -26.69
CA LYS A 33 5.42 38.96 -25.68
C LYS A 33 6.90 38.81 -25.33
N GLU A 34 7.41 37.59 -25.41
CA GLU A 34 8.82 37.23 -25.22
C GLU A 34 9.04 35.83 -25.78
N TYR A 35 10.31 35.47 -26.02
CA TYR A 35 10.71 34.13 -26.42
C TYR A 35 11.89 33.69 -25.54
N HIS A 36 11.86 32.45 -25.05
CA HIS A 36 12.93 31.91 -24.23
C HIS A 36 13.19 30.45 -24.53
N GLU A 37 14.43 30.03 -24.30
CA GLU A 37 14.87 28.65 -24.45
C GLU A 37 16.04 28.33 -23.53
N LEU A 38 16.10 27.10 -23.05
CA LEU A 38 17.28 26.56 -22.38
C LEU A 38 18.22 25.97 -23.44
N ALA A 39 19.39 26.56 -23.59
CA ALA A 39 20.39 26.13 -24.56
C ALA A 39 21.78 26.09 -23.92
N TYR A 40 22.67 25.29 -24.50
CA TYR A 40 24.08 25.34 -24.12
C TYR A 40 24.76 26.49 -24.85
N VAL A 41 25.29 27.45 -24.10
CA VAL A 41 26.07 28.59 -24.61
C VAL A 41 27.44 28.51 -23.94
N ASP A 42 28.51 28.51 -24.75
CA ASP A 42 29.90 28.38 -24.26
C ASP A 42 30.11 27.16 -23.34
N GLY A 43 29.44 26.05 -23.64
CA GLY A 43 29.51 24.80 -22.87
C GLY A 43 28.73 24.79 -21.55
N GLN A 44 28.00 25.86 -21.22
CA GLN A 44 27.18 25.96 -20.01
C GLN A 44 25.70 26.02 -20.35
N LEU A 45 24.86 25.35 -19.55
CA LEU A 45 23.41 25.50 -19.67
C LEU A 45 23.03 26.94 -19.32
N ALA A 46 22.42 27.64 -20.26
CA ALA A 46 21.98 29.02 -20.11
C ALA A 46 20.53 29.19 -20.54
N LEU A 47 19.80 30.02 -19.81
CA LEU A 47 18.52 30.53 -20.26
C LEU A 47 18.79 31.69 -21.22
N ARG A 48 18.41 31.50 -22.48
CA ARG A 48 18.36 32.56 -23.47
C ARG A 48 16.96 33.15 -23.46
N LEU A 49 16.85 34.45 -23.24
CA LEU A 49 15.58 35.20 -23.25
C LEU A 49 15.69 36.33 -24.26
N LEU A 50 14.66 36.51 -25.09
CA LEU A 50 14.53 37.64 -25.99
C LEU A 50 13.20 38.36 -25.73
N LYS A 51 13.30 39.64 -25.38
CA LYS A 51 12.14 40.53 -25.27
C LYS A 51 12.09 41.48 -26.47
N PRO A 52 10.92 41.69 -27.09
CA PRO A 52 10.78 42.63 -28.20
C PRO A 52 11.04 44.06 -27.74
N LEU A 53 11.66 44.85 -28.61
CA LEU A 53 11.80 46.29 -28.48
C LEU A 53 10.83 46.96 -29.44
N TYR A 54 9.79 47.59 -28.89
CA TYR A 54 8.78 48.29 -29.67
C TYR A 54 9.26 49.69 -30.08
N VAL A 55 8.84 50.12 -31.26
CA VAL A 55 9.09 51.46 -31.78
C VAL A 55 8.16 52.44 -31.08
N GLU A 56 8.73 53.46 -30.45
CA GLU A 56 8.00 54.57 -29.84
C GLU A 56 8.21 55.87 -30.65
N LYS A 57 7.44 56.92 -30.32
CA LYS A 57 7.58 58.23 -30.98
C LYS A 57 9.03 58.76 -30.98
N PRO A 58 9.80 58.66 -29.87
CA PRO A 58 11.20 59.11 -29.85
C PRO A 58 12.15 58.31 -30.75
N CYS A 59 11.75 57.14 -31.27
CA CYS A 59 12.57 56.33 -32.15
C CYS A 59 12.55 56.83 -33.61
N LEU A 60 11.50 57.54 -34.01
CA LEU A 60 11.26 57.93 -35.40
C LEU A 60 12.30 58.92 -35.98
N PRO A 61 12.86 59.89 -35.24
CA PRO A 61 13.87 60.80 -35.80
C PRO A 61 15.04 60.09 -36.50
N CYS A 62 15.38 58.87 -36.07
CA CYS A 62 16.46 58.06 -36.66
C CYS A 62 15.97 56.81 -37.39
N HIS A 63 14.86 56.18 -36.98
CA HIS A 63 14.40 54.91 -37.53
C HIS A 63 13.24 55.02 -38.54
N GLN A 64 12.70 56.22 -38.75
CA GLN A 64 11.67 56.46 -39.78
C GLN A 64 12.23 56.21 -41.19
N SER A 65 13.52 56.51 -41.42
CA SER A 65 14.21 56.21 -42.69
C SER A 65 14.28 54.71 -43.01
N GLN A 66 14.15 53.84 -42.00
CA GLN A 66 14.11 52.39 -42.17
C GLN A 66 12.68 51.85 -42.39
N GLY A 67 11.68 52.74 -42.42
CA GLY A 67 10.26 52.40 -42.65
C GLY A 67 9.51 51.94 -41.40
N TYR A 68 10.04 52.17 -40.20
CA TYR A 68 9.37 51.77 -38.95
C TYR A 68 8.27 52.74 -38.54
N THR A 69 7.16 52.18 -38.04
CA THR A 69 6.04 52.93 -37.44
C THR A 69 5.88 52.60 -35.96
N VAL A 70 5.23 53.49 -35.22
CA VAL A 70 4.99 53.32 -33.77
C VAL A 70 4.21 52.02 -33.52
N GLY A 71 4.66 51.22 -32.56
CA GLY A 71 4.06 49.94 -32.19
C GLY A 71 4.65 48.72 -32.93
N GLN A 72 5.46 48.92 -33.96
CA GLN A 72 6.19 47.82 -34.61
C GLN A 72 7.35 47.33 -33.75
N VAL A 73 7.78 46.09 -33.97
CA VAL A 73 8.98 45.53 -33.34
C VAL A 73 10.21 46.00 -34.13
N ARG A 74 11.09 46.76 -33.46
CA ARG A 74 12.37 47.21 -34.04
C ARG A 74 13.42 46.11 -34.03
N GLY A 75 13.35 45.23 -33.05
CA GLY A 75 14.33 44.21 -32.73
C GLY A 75 14.02 43.62 -31.36
N GLY A 76 15.03 43.06 -30.70
CA GLY A 76 14.89 42.46 -29.39
C GLY A 76 16.10 42.72 -28.50
N LEU A 77 15.85 42.74 -27.20
CA LEU A 77 16.87 42.66 -26.18
C LEU A 77 17.06 41.17 -25.82
N GLY A 78 18.19 40.62 -26.25
CA GLY A 78 18.63 39.28 -25.88
C GLY A 78 19.37 39.32 -24.54
N VAL A 79 19.02 38.42 -23.63
CA VAL A 79 19.72 38.22 -22.37
C VAL A 79 20.07 36.74 -22.24
N ILE A 80 21.34 36.48 -21.98
CA ILE A 80 21.85 35.14 -21.68
C ILE A 80 22.15 35.09 -20.19
N VAL A 81 21.43 34.19 -19.50
CA VAL A 81 21.56 33.97 -18.06
C VAL A 81 22.16 32.57 -17.86
N PRO A 82 23.45 32.46 -17.50
CA PRO A 82 24.06 31.16 -17.20
C PRO A 82 23.42 30.57 -15.95
N MET A 83 22.97 29.33 -16.04
CA MET A 83 22.22 28.68 -14.96
C MET A 83 23.14 28.16 -13.85
N GLU A 84 24.37 27.76 -14.18
CA GLU A 84 25.31 27.19 -13.19
C GLU A 84 25.54 28.09 -11.97
N PRO A 85 25.88 29.39 -12.08
CA PRO A 85 26.07 30.23 -10.89
C PRO A 85 24.78 30.39 -10.07
N LEU A 86 23.62 30.50 -10.73
CA LEU A 86 22.32 30.59 -10.04
C LEU A 86 22.02 29.32 -9.23
N VAL A 87 22.26 28.15 -9.84
CA VAL A 87 22.05 26.86 -9.19
C VAL A 87 23.11 26.59 -8.12
N ALA A 88 24.37 27.01 -8.32
CA ALA A 88 25.46 26.79 -7.38
C ALA A 88 25.19 27.43 -6.01
N HIS A 89 24.60 28.63 -5.98
CA HIS A 89 24.21 29.28 -4.73
C HIS A 89 23.10 28.51 -3.99
N GLY A 90 22.09 28.01 -4.70
CA GLY A 90 21.01 27.20 -4.11
C GLY A 90 21.41 25.75 -3.78
N ARG A 91 22.50 25.23 -4.35
CA ARG A 91 22.88 23.81 -4.26
C ARG A 91 23.13 23.34 -2.83
N LYS A 92 23.68 24.20 -1.95
CA LYS A 92 23.93 23.86 -0.54
C LYS A 92 22.62 23.72 0.24
N GLU A 93 21.70 24.67 0.07
CA GLU A 93 20.39 24.64 0.73
C GLU A 93 19.55 23.46 0.23
N ILE A 94 19.51 23.25 -1.09
CA ILE A 94 18.80 22.11 -1.69
C ILE A 94 19.36 20.79 -1.16
N ARG A 95 20.69 20.64 -1.06
CA ARG A 95 21.30 19.43 -0.51
C ARG A 95 20.95 19.21 0.96
N ALA A 96 21.04 20.25 1.79
CA ALA A 96 20.70 20.16 3.21
C ALA A 96 19.22 19.81 3.42
N LEU A 97 18.33 20.41 2.61
CA LEU A 97 16.91 20.10 2.59
C LEU A 97 16.67 18.64 2.23
N VAL A 98 17.24 18.16 1.13
CA VAL A 98 17.10 16.76 0.66
C VAL A 98 17.62 15.78 1.72
N LEU A 99 18.80 16.04 2.30
CA LEU A 99 19.37 15.18 3.34
C LEU A 99 18.46 15.10 4.57
N THR A 100 17.94 16.24 5.03
CA THR A 100 17.00 16.28 6.15
C THR A 100 15.75 15.44 5.86
N HIS A 101 15.18 15.54 4.65
CA HIS A 101 14.01 14.75 4.25
C HIS A 101 14.32 13.25 4.17
N VAL A 102 15.47 12.88 3.59
CA VAL A 102 15.91 11.48 3.49
C VAL A 102 16.09 10.87 4.88
N VAL A 103 16.71 11.58 5.82
CA VAL A 103 16.88 11.12 7.21
C VAL A 103 15.52 10.96 7.88
N LEU A 104 14.61 11.94 7.73
CA LEU A 104 13.27 11.87 8.30
C LEU A 104 12.50 10.65 7.76
N TRP A 105 12.48 10.43 6.45
CA TRP A 105 11.82 9.27 5.85
C TRP A 105 12.45 7.93 6.24
N ALA A 106 13.78 7.87 6.36
CA ALA A 106 14.47 6.67 6.81
C ALA A 106 14.09 6.33 8.27
N LEU A 107 14.03 7.34 9.14
CA LEU A 107 13.61 7.16 10.54
C LEU A 107 12.15 6.74 10.65
N THR A 108 11.25 7.35 9.89
CA THR A 108 9.82 6.96 9.92
C THR A 108 9.59 5.56 9.37
N MET A 109 10.23 5.20 8.25
CA MET A 109 10.14 3.85 7.68
C MET A 109 10.70 2.79 8.64
N LEU A 110 11.83 3.07 9.28
CA LEU A 110 12.41 2.16 10.28
C LEU A 110 11.47 1.99 11.48
N ALA A 111 10.87 3.08 11.98
CA ALA A 111 9.92 3.00 13.09
C ALA A 111 8.67 2.17 12.72
N ILE A 112 8.10 2.38 11.53
CA ILE A 112 6.95 1.61 11.04
C ILE A 112 7.31 0.12 10.92
N LEU A 113 8.48 -0.20 10.37
CA LEU A 113 8.95 -1.58 10.24
C LEU A 113 9.09 -2.26 11.61
N VAL A 114 9.75 -1.60 12.57
CA VAL A 114 9.94 -2.13 13.92
C VAL A 114 8.60 -2.34 14.64
N VAL A 115 7.67 -1.39 14.52
CA VAL A 115 6.33 -1.52 15.10
C VAL A 115 5.54 -2.63 14.43
N GLY A 116 5.59 -2.76 13.10
CA GLY A 116 4.92 -3.83 12.36
C GLY A 116 5.38 -5.21 12.80
N VAL A 117 6.69 -5.45 12.87
CA VAL A 117 7.24 -6.73 13.34
C VAL A 117 6.86 -7.01 14.80
N LYS A 118 6.89 -6.00 15.67
CA LYS A 118 6.45 -6.17 17.07
C LYS A 118 4.97 -6.51 17.18
N LEU A 119 4.12 -5.88 16.35
CA LEU A 119 2.68 -6.13 16.35
C LEU A 119 2.36 -7.55 15.88
N GLU A 120 2.99 -8.03 14.81
CA GLU A 120 2.83 -9.40 14.34
C GLU A 120 3.21 -10.43 15.41
N ARG A 121 4.32 -10.21 16.11
CA ARG A 121 4.72 -11.07 17.24
C ARG A 121 3.68 -11.09 18.35
N ARG A 122 3.16 -9.92 18.74
CA ARG A 122 2.12 -9.81 19.77
C ARG A 122 0.81 -10.50 19.36
N ILE A 123 0.45 -10.42 18.09
CA ILE A 123 -0.73 -11.12 17.54
C ILE A 123 -0.50 -12.63 17.62
N ALA A 124 0.67 -13.11 17.19
CA ALA A 124 1.01 -14.54 17.25
C ALA A 124 1.03 -15.07 18.69
N GLU A 125 1.63 -14.34 19.63
CA GLU A 125 1.64 -14.67 21.06
C GLU A 125 0.21 -14.76 21.63
N ARG A 126 -0.64 -13.76 21.33
CA ARG A 126 -2.04 -13.75 21.78
C ARG A 126 -2.82 -14.93 21.20
N ASP A 127 -2.64 -15.22 19.93
CA ASP A 127 -3.34 -16.31 19.25
C ASP A 127 -2.90 -17.68 19.77
N GLN A 128 -1.61 -17.83 20.12
CA GLN A 128 -1.12 -19.02 20.79
C GLN A 128 -1.73 -19.16 22.20
N ALA A 129 -1.69 -18.12 23.03
CA ALA A 129 -2.27 -18.18 24.39
C ALA A 129 -3.78 -18.50 24.35
N ARG A 130 -4.51 -17.96 23.36
CA ARG A 130 -5.93 -18.29 23.13
C ARG A 130 -6.13 -19.75 22.74
N ARG A 131 -5.27 -20.30 21.86
CA ARG A 131 -5.32 -21.72 21.49
C ARG A 131 -4.99 -22.62 22.67
N GLU A 132 -3.95 -22.30 23.45
CA GLU A 132 -3.58 -23.04 24.65
C GLU A 132 -4.74 -23.09 25.65
N ALA A 133 -5.40 -21.95 25.92
CA ALA A 133 -6.61 -21.90 26.75
C ALA A 133 -7.75 -22.77 26.20
N HIS A 134 -7.92 -22.84 24.87
CA HIS A 134 -8.92 -23.71 24.24
C HIS A 134 -8.54 -25.20 24.30
N THR A 135 -7.26 -25.54 24.16
CA THR A 135 -6.78 -26.94 24.24
C THR A 135 -6.75 -27.47 25.66
N LEU A 136 -6.45 -26.61 26.65
CA LEU A 136 -6.62 -26.90 28.07
C LEU A 136 -8.11 -26.93 28.44
N GLY A 137 -8.95 -26.27 27.64
CA GLY A 137 -10.41 -26.32 27.66
C GLY A 137 -11.01 -27.63 27.14
N GLY A 138 -10.41 -28.78 27.44
CA GLY A 138 -11.01 -30.11 27.22
C GLY A 138 -12.28 -30.39 28.03
N LEU A 139 -12.88 -29.35 28.64
CA LEU A 139 -14.16 -29.40 29.32
C LEU A 139 -15.25 -28.96 28.35
N LEU A 140 -16.00 -29.94 27.82
CA LEU A 140 -17.25 -29.66 27.13
C LEU A 140 -18.28 -29.18 28.17
N PRO A 141 -18.71 -27.91 28.14
CA PRO A 141 -19.70 -27.41 29.08
C PRO A 141 -21.05 -28.10 28.83
N ILE A 142 -21.50 -28.88 29.83
CA ILE A 142 -22.81 -29.53 29.82
C ILE A 142 -23.81 -28.71 30.66
N CYS A 143 -25.06 -28.64 30.21
CA CYS A 143 -26.13 -28.09 31.03
C CYS A 143 -26.40 -29.02 32.22
N SER A 144 -26.26 -28.53 33.45
CA SER A 144 -26.45 -29.35 34.65
C SER A 144 -27.85 -29.99 34.74
N HIS A 145 -28.85 -29.34 34.14
CA HIS A 145 -30.24 -29.79 34.13
C HIS A 145 -30.58 -30.73 32.98
N CYS A 146 -30.40 -30.30 31.72
CA CYS A 146 -30.85 -31.05 30.54
C CYS A 146 -29.73 -31.81 29.80
N LYS A 147 -28.49 -31.76 30.30
CA LYS A 147 -27.29 -32.46 29.78
C LYS A 147 -26.90 -32.16 28.32
N LYS A 148 -27.50 -31.15 27.69
CA LYS A 148 -27.03 -30.62 26.39
C LYS A 148 -25.60 -30.10 26.48
N ILE A 149 -24.86 -30.20 25.39
CA ILE A 149 -23.51 -29.62 25.25
C ILE A 149 -23.64 -28.25 24.59
N ARG A 150 -22.82 -27.29 25.04
CA ARG A 150 -22.62 -26.03 24.32
C ARG A 150 -21.45 -26.17 23.35
N ASN A 151 -21.71 -25.95 22.06
CA ASN A 151 -20.70 -26.06 21.01
C ASN A 151 -19.86 -24.78 20.85
N ASP A 152 -18.91 -24.81 19.91
CA ASP A 152 -17.97 -23.71 19.65
C ASP A 152 -18.65 -22.44 19.13
N GLU A 153 -19.83 -22.56 18.53
CA GLU A 153 -20.70 -21.45 18.10
C GLU A 153 -21.56 -20.90 19.26
N GLY A 154 -21.47 -21.51 20.44
CA GLY A 154 -22.21 -21.12 21.64
C GLY A 154 -23.65 -21.63 21.68
N GLN A 155 -24.07 -22.49 20.75
CA GLN A 155 -25.40 -23.10 20.66
C GLN A 155 -25.51 -24.35 21.53
N TRP A 156 -26.73 -24.67 21.99
CA TRP A 156 -27.00 -25.85 22.83
C TRP A 156 -27.57 -27.00 22.01
N GLU A 157 -26.81 -28.08 21.89
CA GLU A 157 -27.22 -29.27 21.15
C GLU A 157 -27.19 -30.55 22.01
N LYS A 158 -27.80 -31.62 21.49
CA LYS A 158 -27.80 -32.91 22.18
C LYS A 158 -26.39 -33.52 22.15
N LEU A 159 -26.05 -34.25 23.21
CA LEU A 159 -24.75 -34.91 23.37
C LEU A 159 -24.41 -35.80 22.17
N GLU A 160 -25.38 -36.61 21.75
CA GLU A 160 -25.25 -37.56 20.65
C GLU A 160 -24.98 -36.83 19.33
N SER A 161 -25.72 -35.75 19.07
CA SER A 161 -25.53 -34.91 17.88
C SER A 161 -24.15 -34.28 17.86
N TYR A 162 -23.68 -33.76 18.99
CA TYR A 162 -22.35 -33.15 19.09
C TYR A 162 -21.25 -34.19 18.82
N ILE A 163 -21.30 -35.35 19.49
CA ILE A 163 -20.28 -36.39 19.38
C ILE A 163 -20.24 -37.00 17.98
N SER A 164 -21.37 -37.30 17.35
CA SER A 164 -21.38 -37.86 15.99
C SER A 164 -20.91 -36.88 14.92
N GLN A 165 -21.02 -35.57 15.15
CA GLN A 165 -20.49 -34.54 14.23
C GLN A 165 -18.98 -34.30 14.42
N HIS A 166 -18.45 -34.53 15.63
CA HIS A 166 -17.07 -34.18 15.99
C HIS A 166 -16.18 -35.40 16.25
N SER A 167 -16.65 -36.62 15.99
CA SER A 167 -15.88 -37.87 16.13
C SER A 167 -16.39 -38.96 15.18
N GLU A 168 -15.62 -40.02 15.00
CA GLU A 168 -16.03 -41.21 14.23
C GLU A 168 -17.02 -42.12 15.00
N ALA A 169 -17.60 -41.66 16.11
CA ALA A 169 -18.47 -42.46 16.96
C ALA A 169 -19.94 -42.44 16.48
N ASP A 170 -20.46 -43.63 16.19
CA ASP A 170 -21.88 -43.88 15.94
C ASP A 170 -22.58 -44.41 17.21
N PHE A 171 -23.82 -43.99 17.42
CA PHE A 171 -24.63 -44.44 18.56
C PHE A 171 -25.61 -45.55 18.16
N SER A 172 -25.46 -46.72 18.78
CA SER A 172 -26.48 -47.78 18.77
C SER A 172 -27.38 -47.67 20.01
N HIS A 173 -28.65 -48.00 19.87
CA HIS A 173 -29.56 -48.06 21.02
C HIS A 173 -29.49 -49.44 21.69
N GLY A 174 -29.37 -49.46 23.02
CA GLY A 174 -29.36 -50.68 23.81
C GLY A 174 -29.74 -50.40 25.26
N LEU A 175 -30.21 -51.43 25.96
CA LEU A 175 -30.50 -51.38 27.40
C LEU A 175 -29.35 -52.05 28.17
N CYS A 176 -28.84 -51.40 29.21
CA CYS A 176 -27.88 -52.04 30.10
C CYS A 176 -28.56 -53.12 30.97
N PRO A 177 -27.80 -54.06 31.57
CA PRO A 177 -28.37 -55.11 32.42
C PRO A 177 -29.22 -54.57 33.57
N ASP A 178 -28.83 -53.45 34.18
CA ASP A 178 -29.55 -52.85 35.31
C ASP A 178 -30.92 -52.34 34.86
N CYS A 179 -30.96 -51.51 33.81
CA CYS A 179 -32.22 -51.00 33.24
C CYS A 179 -33.11 -52.13 32.69
N LEU A 180 -32.52 -53.18 32.13
CA LEU A 180 -33.26 -54.36 31.66
C LEU A 180 -33.90 -55.10 32.85
N SER A 181 -33.19 -55.25 33.96
CA SER A 181 -33.70 -55.90 35.16
C SER A 181 -34.79 -55.09 35.87
N GLU A 182 -34.68 -53.76 35.85
CA GLU A 182 -35.60 -52.85 36.52
C GLU A 182 -36.90 -52.65 35.73
N HIS A 183 -36.79 -52.43 34.41
CA HIS A 183 -37.94 -52.09 33.58
C HIS A 183 -38.53 -53.29 32.82
N TYR A 184 -37.78 -54.39 32.67
CA TYR A 184 -38.22 -55.60 31.96
C TYR A 184 -37.85 -56.89 32.73
N PRO A 185 -38.23 -57.01 34.02
CA PRO A 185 -37.84 -58.13 34.88
C PRO A 185 -38.29 -59.50 34.33
N GLU A 186 -39.42 -59.56 33.62
CA GLU A 186 -39.95 -60.77 32.98
C GLU A 186 -39.08 -61.29 31.82
N ILE A 187 -38.37 -60.39 31.13
CA ILE A 187 -37.44 -60.74 30.06
C ILE A 187 -36.09 -61.17 30.66
N PHE A 188 -35.69 -60.56 31.77
CA PHE A 188 -34.43 -60.85 32.45
C PHE A 188 -34.40 -62.26 33.05
N GLN A 189 -35.51 -62.75 33.60
CA GLN A 189 -35.56 -64.06 34.29
C GLN A 189 -35.52 -65.29 33.37
N LYS A 190 -35.79 -65.15 32.06
CA LYS A 190 -35.86 -66.29 31.10
C LYS A 190 -34.56 -66.63 30.38
N LYS A 191 -33.47 -65.89 30.60
CA LYS A 191 -32.16 -66.19 30.01
C LYS A 191 -31.17 -66.54 31.12
N THR A 192 -30.46 -67.67 30.96
CA THR A 192 -29.27 -68.01 31.75
C THR A 192 -28.40 -66.77 31.90
N PRO A 193 -27.92 -66.43 33.11
CA PRO A 193 -27.30 -65.14 33.37
C PRO A 193 -26.17 -64.90 32.36
N PRO A 194 -26.15 -63.75 31.66
CA PRO A 194 -25.03 -63.43 30.80
C PRO A 194 -23.76 -63.43 31.65
N LYS A 195 -22.69 -64.07 31.15
CA LYS A 195 -21.37 -64.03 31.79
C LYS A 195 -21.11 -62.59 32.24
N ALA A 196 -20.85 -62.39 33.53
CA ALA A 196 -20.68 -61.07 34.13
C ALA A 196 -19.83 -60.18 33.22
N TYR A 197 -20.38 -59.03 32.81
CA TYR A 197 -19.67 -58.04 32.03
C TYR A 197 -18.41 -57.62 32.81
N LYS A 198 -17.26 -58.15 32.43
CA LYS A 198 -15.96 -57.72 32.97
C LYS A 198 -15.63 -56.39 32.32
N LYS A 199 -15.70 -55.31 33.10
CA LYS A 199 -15.25 -53.99 32.70
C LYS A 199 -13.82 -54.12 32.14
N PRO A 200 -13.54 -53.71 30.88
CA PRO A 200 -12.21 -53.82 30.31
C PRO A 200 -11.22 -53.00 31.13
N ASP A 201 -9.99 -53.52 31.27
CA ASP A 201 -8.90 -52.86 31.98
C ASP A 201 -8.57 -51.54 31.28
N ARG A 202 -8.45 -50.44 32.06
CA ARG A 202 -8.14 -49.11 31.54
C ARG A 202 -6.75 -49.05 30.89
N ALA A 203 -5.90 -50.04 31.14
CA ALA A 203 -4.55 -50.12 30.59
C ALA A 203 -4.48 -50.67 29.14
N ASN A 204 -5.53 -51.30 28.61
CA ASN A 204 -5.50 -51.87 27.26
C ASN A 204 -6.86 -51.79 26.54
N PRO A 205 -7.14 -50.71 25.80
CA PRO A 205 -8.41 -50.56 25.08
C PRO A 205 -8.44 -51.51 23.87
N VAL A 206 -9.23 -52.57 23.97
CA VAL A 206 -9.58 -53.40 22.81
C VAL A 206 -10.42 -52.56 21.85
N ARG A 207 -9.88 -52.23 20.67
CA ARG A 207 -10.66 -51.62 19.59
C ARG A 207 -11.78 -52.60 19.20
N PRO A 208 -13.06 -52.19 19.15
CA PRO A 208 -14.11 -53.09 18.72
C PRO A 208 -13.83 -53.52 17.27
N ASN A 209 -13.79 -54.84 17.06
CA ASN A 209 -13.58 -55.42 15.76
C ASN A 209 -14.72 -54.98 14.82
N ALA A 210 -14.37 -54.48 13.63
CA ALA A 210 -15.28 -53.93 12.63
C ALA A 210 -16.13 -55.02 11.96
N LEU A 211 -17.10 -55.60 12.69
CA LEU A 211 -17.98 -56.66 12.19
C LEU A 211 -19.46 -56.47 12.57
N TRP A 212 -19.95 -55.23 12.57
CA TRP A 212 -21.40 -54.96 12.61
C TRP A 212 -21.82 -54.22 11.35
N GLY A 213 -21.77 -54.95 10.23
CA GLY A 213 -22.32 -54.53 8.94
C GLY A 213 -23.18 -55.66 8.37
N ARG A 214 -24.43 -55.31 8.04
CA ARG A 214 -25.55 -56.12 7.51
C ARG A 214 -26.41 -56.79 8.58
N ILE A 215 -27.52 -56.11 8.94
CA ILE A 215 -28.90 -56.39 8.49
C ILE A 215 -29.65 -55.06 8.52
#